data_AF-A0A955RGU0-F1
#
_entry.id   AF-A0A955RGU0-F1
#
_cell.length_a   1.000
_cell.length_b   1.000
_cell.length_c   1.000
_cell.angle_alpha   90.00
_cell.angle_beta   90.00
_cell.angle_gamma   90.00
#
_symmetry.space_group_name_H-M   'P 1'
#
loop_
_entity.id
_entity.type
_entity.pdbx_description
1 polymer ?
#
loop_
_entity_poly.entity_id
_entity_poly.type
_entity_poly.pdbx_seq_one_letter_code
_entity_poly.pdbx_strand_id
1 'polypeptide(L)'
;MTMLGWWLATAGATEVECTSTQAEVVKQAFEDSEAQRALRATDPEVQKADEKRTKEMAKLARKGQLCTAEEKWQAAWIMMQADDVDTLEQAYQLAVETMEAHYGRGPWLVAYSFDRKRVANGYRQSYGTQTRIDSQGRRCLVEVEPDVTDEERTKYGHPPIAEVYRKILDMNGFTDDQPTLDRVQRRGLYCEPQAQKRGAGRIAPPPQ
;
A
#
# COMPACT_ATOMS: atom_id res chain seq x y z
N MET A 1 -60.71 -3.93 -17.63
CA MET A 1 -59.77 -3.06 -16.89
C MET A 1 -58.95 -3.93 -15.96
N THR A 2 -57.80 -4.37 -16.44
CA THR A 2 -56.86 -5.25 -15.73
C THR A 2 -55.97 -4.40 -14.82
N MET A 3 -56.08 -4.58 -13.50
CA MET A 3 -55.17 -3.94 -12.54
C MET A 3 -53.82 -4.67 -12.55
N LEU A 4 -52.77 -3.94 -12.93
CA LEU A 4 -51.38 -4.35 -12.80
C LEU A 4 -50.96 -4.21 -11.33
N GLY A 5 -50.73 -5.34 -10.67
CA GLY A 5 -50.11 -5.39 -9.34
C GLY A 5 -48.62 -5.08 -9.42
N TRP A 6 -48.18 -4.08 -8.68
CA TRP A 6 -46.77 -3.74 -8.49
C TRP A 6 -46.19 -4.60 -7.37
N TRP A 7 -45.29 -5.52 -7.71
CA TRP A 7 -44.45 -6.21 -6.73
C TRP A 7 -43.22 -5.35 -6.42
N LEU A 8 -43.19 -4.75 -5.24
CA LEU A 8 -41.97 -4.19 -4.65
C LEU A 8 -41.09 -5.35 -4.16
N ALA A 9 -40.05 -5.68 -4.92
CA ALA A 9 -38.99 -6.55 -4.46
C ALA A 9 -38.12 -5.79 -3.46
N THR A 10 -38.29 -6.07 -2.16
CA THR A 10 -37.35 -5.64 -1.12
C THR A 10 -36.04 -6.43 -1.31
N ALA A 11 -35.03 -5.79 -1.91
CA ALA A 11 -33.67 -6.29 -1.86
C ALA A 11 -33.21 -6.28 -0.39
N GLY A 12 -33.17 -7.45 0.24
CA GLY A 12 -32.62 -7.61 1.58
C GLY A 12 -31.14 -7.27 1.55
N ALA A 13 -30.75 -6.16 2.18
CA ALA A 13 -29.36 -5.92 2.52
C ALA A 13 -28.96 -7.01 3.51
N THR A 14 -28.09 -7.93 3.11
CA THR A 14 -27.47 -8.88 4.03
C THR A 14 -26.61 -8.06 5.00
N GLU A 15 -27.01 -8.02 6.27
CA GLU A 15 -26.19 -7.42 7.33
C GLU A 15 -24.82 -8.12 7.35
N VAL A 16 -23.75 -7.33 7.35
CA VAL A 16 -22.40 -7.88 7.44
C VAL A 16 -22.14 -8.23 8.90
N GLU A 17 -22.11 -9.53 9.21
CA GLU A 17 -21.79 -10.00 10.56
C GLU A 17 -20.27 -9.94 10.82
N CYS A 18 -19.90 -9.09 11.77
CA CYS A 18 -18.55 -9.02 12.33
C CYS A 18 -18.40 -10.10 13.40
N THR A 19 -17.55 -11.10 13.14
CA THR A 19 -17.35 -12.24 14.05
C THR A 19 -15.95 -12.24 14.64
N SER A 20 -15.80 -12.72 15.88
CA SER A 20 -14.49 -12.88 16.52
C SER A 20 -13.57 -13.82 15.73
N THR A 21 -14.14 -14.86 15.10
CA THR A 21 -13.40 -15.77 14.21
C THR A 21 -12.75 -15.02 13.05
N GLN A 22 -13.45 -14.03 12.47
CA GLN A 22 -12.88 -13.25 11.37
C GLN A 22 -11.72 -12.36 11.82
N ALA A 23 -11.84 -11.75 12.99
CA ALA A 23 -10.78 -10.94 13.59
C ALA A 23 -9.52 -11.79 13.86
N GLU A 24 -9.69 -13.01 14.37
CA GLU A 24 -8.59 -13.96 14.60
C GLU A 24 -7.88 -14.35 13.29
N VAL A 25 -8.64 -14.57 12.21
CA VAL A 25 -8.08 -14.87 10.88
C VAL A 25 -7.19 -13.72 10.37
N VAL A 26 -7.66 -12.48 10.48
CA VAL A 26 -6.89 -11.30 10.02
C VAL A 26 -5.63 -11.14 10.84
N LYS A 27 -5.74 -11.26 12.17
CA LYS A 27 -4.61 -11.16 13.09
C LYS A 27 -3.55 -12.23 12.80
N GLN A 28 -3.95 -13.50 12.66
CA GLN A 28 -3.01 -14.58 12.37
C GLN A 28 -2.32 -14.39 11.02
N ALA A 29 -3.08 -13.99 9.98
CA ALA A 29 -2.51 -13.70 8.67
C ALA A 29 -1.46 -12.59 8.71
N PHE A 30 -1.68 -11.57 9.55
CA PHE A 30 -0.75 -10.48 9.77
C PHE A 30 0.52 -10.95 10.50
N GLU A 31 0.37 -11.68 11.60
CA GLU A 31 1.50 -12.21 12.37
C GLU A 31 2.37 -13.14 11.52
N ASP A 32 1.75 -14.04 10.75
CA ASP A 32 2.47 -14.93 9.83
C ASP A 32 3.22 -14.16 8.73
N SER A 33 2.60 -13.11 8.18
CA SER A 33 3.21 -12.25 7.17
C SER A 33 4.42 -11.49 7.72
N GLU A 34 4.33 -10.95 8.93
CA GLU A 34 5.45 -10.23 9.55
C GLU A 34 6.58 -11.18 9.99
N ALA A 35 6.26 -12.38 10.48
CA ALA A 35 7.26 -13.40 10.81
C ALA A 35 8.12 -13.81 9.60
N GLN A 36 7.57 -13.72 8.40
CA GLN A 36 8.24 -14.11 7.14
C GLN A 36 8.86 -12.92 6.38
N ARG A 37 8.73 -11.69 6.91
CA ARG A 37 9.11 -10.46 6.20
C ARG A 37 10.54 -10.44 5.68
N ALA A 38 11.49 -10.98 6.44
CA ALA A 38 12.90 -11.02 6.06
C ALA A 38 13.19 -11.93 4.85
N LEU A 39 12.34 -12.95 4.62
CA LEU A 39 12.51 -13.96 3.58
C LEU A 39 11.76 -13.59 2.28
N ARG A 40 10.85 -12.62 2.32
CA ARG A 40 9.97 -12.22 1.21
C ARG A 40 10.70 -11.95 -0.10
N ALA A 41 11.89 -11.36 -0.03
CA ALA A 41 12.67 -11.03 -1.23
C ALA A 41 13.38 -12.24 -1.87
N THR A 42 13.57 -13.33 -1.13
CA THR A 42 14.46 -14.43 -1.53
C THR A 42 13.77 -15.80 -1.57
N ASP A 43 12.63 -15.96 -0.89
CA ASP A 43 11.94 -17.24 -0.75
C ASP A 43 10.62 -17.25 -1.57
N PRO A 44 10.55 -18.06 -2.66
CA PRO A 44 9.35 -18.18 -3.48
C PRO A 44 8.11 -18.73 -2.74
N GLU A 45 8.29 -19.58 -1.74
CA GLU A 45 7.15 -20.12 -0.98
C GLU A 45 6.54 -19.04 -0.07
N VAL A 46 7.36 -18.14 0.48
CA VAL A 46 6.88 -16.95 1.20
C VAL A 46 6.12 -16.02 0.26
N GLN A 47 6.64 -15.77 -0.94
CA GLN A 47 5.95 -14.92 -1.94
C GLN A 47 4.57 -15.50 -2.30
N LYS A 48 4.49 -16.81 -2.54
CA LYS A 48 3.23 -17.51 -2.82
C LYS A 48 2.26 -17.46 -1.62
N ALA A 49 2.78 -17.56 -0.39
CA ALA A 49 1.97 -17.42 0.81
C ALA A 49 1.39 -16.00 0.94
N ASP A 50 2.20 -14.97 0.66
CA ASP A 50 1.76 -13.57 0.69
C ASP A 50 0.72 -13.26 -0.39
N GLU A 51 0.87 -13.81 -1.61
CA GLU A 51 -0.18 -13.72 -2.63
C GLU A 51 -1.50 -14.32 -2.15
N LYS A 52 -1.46 -15.47 -1.46
CA LYS A 52 -2.66 -16.10 -0.91
C LYS A 52 -3.30 -15.22 0.17
N ARG A 53 -2.52 -14.73 1.13
CA ARG A 53 -3.01 -13.82 2.19
C ARG A 53 -3.60 -12.55 1.60
N THR A 54 -2.94 -11.96 0.61
CA THR A 54 -3.39 -10.78 -0.11
C THR A 54 -4.77 -11.00 -0.74
N LYS A 55 -4.95 -12.11 -1.46
CA LYS A 55 -6.25 -12.48 -2.08
C LYS A 55 -7.34 -12.68 -1.03
N GLU A 56 -7.00 -13.27 0.11
CA GLU A 56 -7.92 -13.48 1.22
C GLU A 56 -8.34 -12.15 1.87
N MET A 57 -7.40 -11.28 2.23
CA MET A 57 -7.69 -9.95 2.79
C MET A 57 -8.53 -9.11 1.84
N ALA A 58 -8.21 -9.11 0.54
CA ALA A 58 -9.00 -8.41 -0.47
C ALA A 58 -10.45 -8.94 -0.56
N LYS A 59 -10.65 -10.26 -0.39
CA LYS A 59 -11.98 -10.88 -0.35
C LYS A 59 -12.77 -10.44 0.89
N LEU A 60 -12.13 -10.43 2.06
CA LEU A 60 -12.77 -9.97 3.31
C LEU A 60 -13.16 -8.50 3.21
N ALA A 61 -12.25 -7.66 2.72
CA ALA A 61 -12.50 -6.24 2.47
C ALA A 61 -13.69 -6.01 1.54
N ARG A 62 -13.77 -6.74 0.40
CA ARG A 62 -14.91 -6.63 -0.54
C ARG A 62 -16.26 -7.05 0.06
N LYS A 63 -16.24 -7.91 1.07
CA LYS A 63 -17.44 -8.36 1.78
C LYS A 63 -17.78 -7.47 2.98
N GLY A 64 -17.00 -6.42 3.26
CA GLY A 64 -17.17 -5.57 4.44
C GLY A 64 -16.78 -6.25 5.76
N GLN A 65 -16.10 -7.40 5.72
CA GLN A 65 -15.82 -8.24 6.89
C GLN A 65 -14.57 -7.81 7.68
N LEU A 66 -14.08 -6.58 7.46
CA LEU A 66 -13.00 -5.94 8.22
C LEU A 66 -13.63 -4.84 9.07
N CYS A 67 -13.93 -5.16 10.31
CA CYS A 67 -14.88 -4.40 11.11
C CYS A 67 -14.22 -3.38 12.03
N THR A 68 -12.98 -3.65 12.46
CA THR A 68 -12.22 -2.74 13.31
C THR A 68 -11.18 -1.96 12.51
N ALA A 69 -10.77 -0.80 13.02
CA ALA A 69 -9.68 -0.04 12.42
C ALA A 69 -8.36 -0.83 12.44
N GLU A 70 -8.15 -1.67 13.46
CA GLU A 70 -6.99 -2.56 13.53
C GLU A 70 -7.01 -3.63 12.43
N GLU A 71 -8.14 -4.33 12.24
CA GLU A 71 -8.29 -5.32 11.16
C GLU A 71 -8.07 -4.70 9.78
N LYS A 72 -8.65 -3.52 9.53
CA LYS A 72 -8.45 -2.80 8.27
C LYS A 72 -6.99 -2.42 8.07
N TRP A 73 -6.30 -1.99 9.13
CA TRP A 73 -4.89 -1.63 9.07
C TRP A 73 -4.02 -2.85 8.75
N GLN A 74 -4.26 -3.98 9.43
CA GLN A 74 -3.54 -5.24 9.22
C GLN A 74 -3.78 -5.78 7.81
N ALA A 75 -5.04 -5.79 7.35
CA ALA A 75 -5.40 -6.24 6.00
C ALA A 75 -4.78 -5.34 4.92
N ALA A 76 -4.86 -4.03 5.07
CA ALA A 76 -4.22 -3.07 4.17
C ALA A 76 -2.71 -3.28 4.09
N TRP A 77 -2.06 -3.51 5.23
CA TRP A 77 -0.63 -3.78 5.29
C TRP A 77 -0.25 -5.05 4.51
N ILE A 78 -0.99 -6.15 4.69
CA ILE A 78 -0.82 -7.40 3.92
C ILE A 78 -1.02 -7.15 2.43
N MET A 79 -2.08 -6.42 2.07
CA MET A 79 -2.43 -6.17 0.67
C MET A 79 -1.41 -5.28 -0.06
N MET A 80 -0.56 -4.53 0.66
CA MET A 80 0.56 -3.78 0.06
C MET A 80 1.63 -4.66 -0.59
N GLN A 81 1.57 -5.98 -0.39
CA GLN A 81 2.46 -6.95 -1.05
C GLN A 81 1.98 -7.31 -2.46
N ALA A 82 0.78 -6.88 -2.86
CA ALA A 82 0.27 -7.10 -4.20
C ALA A 82 1.17 -6.50 -5.30
N ASP A 83 1.12 -7.12 -6.47
CA ASP A 83 1.77 -6.68 -7.70
C ASP A 83 0.78 -6.07 -8.72
N ASP A 84 -0.50 -6.01 -8.36
CA ASP A 84 -1.57 -5.42 -9.16
C ASP A 84 -2.10 -4.11 -8.57
N VAL A 85 -2.46 -3.18 -9.45
CA VAL A 85 -2.91 -1.83 -9.08
C VAL A 85 -4.23 -1.83 -8.31
N ASP A 86 -5.15 -2.75 -8.62
CA ASP A 86 -6.51 -2.72 -8.06
C ASP A 86 -6.50 -3.11 -6.58
N THR A 87 -5.72 -4.12 -6.22
CA THR A 87 -5.49 -4.52 -4.83
C THR A 87 -4.79 -3.42 -4.04
N LEU A 88 -3.81 -2.74 -4.64
CA LEU A 88 -3.12 -1.61 -4.00
C LEU A 88 -4.04 -0.42 -3.78
N GLU A 89 -4.96 -0.13 -4.71
CA GLU A 89 -5.98 0.90 -4.53
C GLU A 89 -6.93 0.53 -3.39
N GLN A 90 -7.44 -0.71 -3.36
CA GLN A 90 -8.30 -1.17 -2.28
C GLN A 90 -7.63 -1.06 -0.90
N ALA A 91 -6.35 -1.41 -0.83
CA ALA A 91 -5.57 -1.32 0.40
C ALA A 91 -5.28 0.13 0.83
N TYR A 92 -5.12 1.05 -0.13
CA TYR A 92 -5.07 2.48 0.17
C TYR A 92 -6.39 2.98 0.77
N GLN A 93 -7.54 2.56 0.23
CA GLN A 93 -8.85 2.96 0.79
C GLN A 93 -9.01 2.47 2.24
N LEU A 94 -8.64 1.22 2.53
CA LEU A 94 -8.61 0.70 3.90
C LEU A 94 -7.68 1.51 4.81
N ALA A 95 -6.51 1.94 4.31
CA ALA A 95 -5.61 2.80 5.07
C ALA A 95 -6.26 4.14 5.41
N VAL A 96 -6.99 4.76 4.48
CA VAL A 96 -7.75 6.00 4.71
C VAL A 96 -8.79 5.79 5.80
N GLU A 97 -9.58 4.71 5.73
CA GLU A 97 -10.56 4.37 6.76
C GLU A 97 -9.92 4.20 8.15
N THR A 98 -8.70 3.67 8.22
CA THR A 98 -7.98 3.52 9.50
C THR A 98 -7.56 4.87 10.09
N MET A 99 -7.17 5.82 9.24
CA MET A 99 -6.83 7.18 9.65
C MET A 99 -8.07 7.95 10.10
N GLU A 100 -9.19 7.82 9.38
CA GLU A 100 -10.48 8.42 9.73
C GLU A 100 -11.03 7.88 11.06
N ALA A 101 -10.78 6.60 11.35
CA ALA A 101 -11.07 5.98 12.64
C ALA A 101 -10.08 6.33 13.75
N HIS A 102 -9.16 7.28 13.52
CA HIS A 102 -8.12 7.72 14.47
C HIS A 102 -7.21 6.59 14.98
N TYR A 103 -7.01 5.53 14.19
CA TYR A 103 -6.03 4.51 14.54
C TYR A 103 -4.63 5.11 14.45
N GLY A 104 -3.83 5.00 15.51
CA GLY A 104 -2.58 5.76 15.66
C GLY A 104 -1.56 5.55 14.53
N ARG A 105 -1.59 4.39 13.86
CA ARG A 105 -0.73 4.08 12.70
C ARG A 105 -1.37 4.35 11.34
N GLY A 106 -2.60 4.84 11.33
CA GLY A 106 -3.38 5.13 10.12
C GLY A 106 -2.74 6.17 9.21
N PRO A 107 -2.36 7.37 9.70
CA PRO A 107 -1.69 8.38 8.88
C PRO A 107 -0.44 7.83 8.17
N TRP A 108 0.40 7.09 8.90
CA TRP A 108 1.59 6.46 8.33
C TRP A 108 1.27 5.54 7.16
N LEU A 109 0.24 4.69 7.32
CA LEU A 109 -0.14 3.73 6.30
C LEU A 109 -0.78 4.41 5.08
N VAL A 110 -1.51 5.51 5.26
CA VAL A 110 -2.08 6.30 4.16
C VAL A 110 -0.96 6.82 3.25
N ALA A 111 0.05 7.47 3.81
CA ALA A 111 1.18 7.98 3.03
C ALA A 111 1.97 6.85 2.34
N TYR A 112 2.24 5.76 3.05
CA TYR A 112 2.96 4.61 2.48
C TYR A 112 2.21 3.96 1.32
N SER A 113 0.91 3.70 1.50
CA SER A 113 0.06 3.04 0.49
C SER A 113 -0.23 3.96 -0.69
N PHE A 114 -0.34 5.27 -0.46
CA PHE A 114 -0.44 6.27 -1.54
C PHE A 114 0.78 6.24 -2.45
N ASP A 115 1.98 6.27 -1.88
CA ASP A 115 3.21 6.19 -2.66
C ASP A 115 3.31 4.84 -3.38
N ARG A 116 2.98 3.72 -2.71
CA ARG A 116 3.01 2.37 -3.33
C ARG A 116 2.09 2.29 -4.54
N LYS A 117 0.86 2.81 -4.44
CA LYS A 117 -0.13 2.80 -5.53
C LYS A 117 0.28 3.74 -6.66
N ARG A 118 0.84 4.92 -6.36
CA ARG A 118 1.34 5.87 -7.38
C ARG A 118 2.46 5.26 -8.18
N VAL A 119 3.46 4.70 -7.51
CA VAL A 119 4.59 4.02 -8.15
C VAL A 119 4.12 2.83 -8.98
N ALA A 120 3.16 2.04 -8.48
CA ALA A 120 2.57 0.94 -9.24
C ALA A 120 1.81 1.43 -10.50
N ASN A 121 1.28 2.64 -10.49
CA ASN A 121 0.67 3.27 -11.67
C ASN A 121 1.70 3.97 -12.59
N GLY A 122 2.99 3.92 -12.28
CA GLY A 122 4.04 4.59 -13.05
C GLY A 122 4.19 6.08 -12.74
N TYR A 123 3.58 6.58 -11.67
CA TYR A 123 3.76 7.95 -11.21
C TYR A 123 4.88 8.07 -10.19
N ARG A 124 5.47 9.26 -10.09
CA ARG A 124 6.32 9.65 -8.96
C ARG A 124 5.55 9.54 -7.65
N GLN A 125 6.29 9.23 -6.59
CA GLN A 125 5.74 9.17 -5.24
C GLN A 125 5.77 10.55 -4.57
N SER A 126 5.09 10.73 -3.44
CA SER A 126 4.98 12.02 -2.76
C SER A 126 5.75 12.06 -1.44
N TYR A 127 5.68 11.00 -0.65
CA TYR A 127 6.27 10.95 0.70
C TYR A 127 7.69 10.39 0.71
N GLY A 128 8.10 9.64 -0.32
CA GLY A 128 9.44 9.06 -0.44
C GLY A 128 9.57 7.68 0.19
N THR A 129 8.49 6.91 0.28
CA THR A 129 8.47 5.64 1.02
C THR A 129 8.92 4.42 0.21
N GLN A 130 8.93 4.52 -1.13
CA GLN A 130 9.17 3.43 -2.06
C GLN A 130 10.60 3.46 -2.60
N THR A 131 11.21 2.28 -2.62
CA THR A 131 12.57 2.07 -3.14
C THR A 131 12.59 0.89 -4.09
N ARG A 132 13.63 0.80 -4.92
CA ARG A 132 13.87 -0.32 -5.82
C ARG A 132 15.30 -0.77 -5.72
N ILE A 133 15.55 -2.01 -6.16
CA ILE A 133 16.88 -2.49 -6.45
C ILE A 133 17.11 -2.29 -7.94
N ASP A 134 18.16 -1.57 -8.30
CA ASP A 134 18.53 -1.36 -9.70
C ASP A 134 19.26 -2.58 -10.29
N SER A 135 19.62 -2.53 -11.57
CA SER A 135 20.33 -3.61 -12.26
C SER A 135 21.74 -3.89 -11.70
N GLN A 136 22.27 -2.99 -10.89
CA GLN A 136 23.58 -3.11 -10.24
C GLN A 136 23.45 -3.61 -8.79
N GLY A 137 22.25 -3.97 -8.33
CA GLY A 137 22.00 -4.42 -6.97
C GLY A 137 21.95 -3.28 -5.93
N ARG A 138 21.95 -2.02 -6.38
CA ARG A 138 21.93 -0.85 -5.51
C ARG A 138 20.50 -0.47 -5.17
N ARG A 139 20.28 0.05 -3.96
CA ARG A 139 18.96 0.53 -3.56
C ARG A 139 18.76 1.97 -4.01
N CYS A 140 17.83 2.22 -4.91
CA CYS A 140 17.48 3.56 -5.34
C CYS A 140 16.14 4.00 -4.77
N LEU A 141 16.01 5.30 -4.52
CA LEU A 141 14.75 5.95 -4.21
C LEU A 141 13.96 6.13 -5.49
N VAL A 142 12.68 5.74 -5.52
CA VAL A 142 11.82 6.07 -6.66
C VAL A 142 11.57 7.58 -6.68
N GLU A 143 11.47 8.20 -7.85
CA GLU A 143 11.32 9.66 -7.95
C GLU A 143 10.18 10.21 -7.07
N VAL A 144 10.49 11.28 -6.34
CA VAL A 144 9.61 11.98 -5.40
C VAL A 144 9.17 13.33 -5.99
N GLU A 145 7.89 13.66 -5.87
CA GLU A 145 7.35 14.98 -6.18
C GLU A 145 7.81 16.00 -5.13
N PRO A 146 8.10 17.25 -5.53
CA PRO A 146 8.61 18.27 -4.61
C PRO A 146 7.51 18.96 -3.78
N ASP A 147 6.25 18.56 -3.92
CA ASP A 147 5.07 19.27 -3.41
C ASP A 147 4.76 19.00 -1.93
N VAL A 148 5.12 17.82 -1.42
CA VAL A 148 4.93 17.48 -0.01
C VAL A 148 6.04 18.10 0.85
N THR A 149 5.66 18.89 1.84
CA THR A 149 6.58 19.51 2.82
C THR A 149 6.97 18.54 3.93
N ASP A 150 8.03 18.86 4.68
CA ASP A 150 8.46 18.03 5.81
C ASP A 150 7.48 18.07 6.99
N GLU A 151 6.72 19.15 7.15
CA GLU A 151 5.62 19.24 8.11
C GLU A 151 4.51 18.24 7.75
N GLU A 152 4.13 18.16 6.47
CA GLU A 152 3.12 17.19 6.02
C GLU A 152 3.64 15.75 6.14
N ARG A 153 4.92 15.48 5.83
CA ARG A 153 5.53 14.16 6.10
C ARG A 153 5.42 13.79 7.58
N THR A 154 5.80 14.71 8.46
CA THR A 154 5.78 14.50 9.91
C THR A 154 4.37 14.24 10.44
N LYS A 155 3.37 14.99 9.94
CA LYS A 155 1.95 14.78 10.27
C LYS A 155 1.47 13.38 9.87
N TYR A 156 1.97 12.84 8.76
CA TYR A 156 1.72 11.47 8.33
C TYR A 156 2.70 10.46 8.94
N GLY A 157 3.53 10.84 9.91
CA GLY A 157 4.45 9.94 10.62
C GLY A 157 5.67 9.51 9.80
N HIS A 158 5.99 10.21 8.71
CA HIS A 158 7.18 9.98 7.89
C HIS A 158 8.27 11.01 8.21
N PRO A 159 9.55 10.64 8.07
CA PRO A 159 10.65 11.56 8.34
C PRO A 159 10.74 12.65 7.26
N PRO A 160 11.42 13.78 7.55
CA PRO A 160 11.80 14.77 6.54
C PRO A 160 12.52 14.14 5.35
N ILE A 161 12.38 14.74 4.16
CA ILE A 161 12.90 14.14 2.92
C ILE A 161 14.43 13.97 2.94
N ALA A 162 15.15 14.88 3.61
CA ALA A 162 16.59 14.77 3.78
C ALA A 162 17.01 13.48 4.53
N GLU A 163 16.24 13.02 5.50
CA GLU A 163 16.52 11.76 6.19
C GLU A 163 16.30 10.54 5.28
N VAL A 164 15.32 10.62 4.37
CA VAL A 164 15.14 9.60 3.32
C VAL A 164 16.35 9.56 2.40
N TYR A 165 16.86 10.70 1.95
CA TYR A 165 18.08 10.77 1.14
C TYR A 165 19.29 10.23 1.89
N ARG A 166 19.46 10.57 3.17
CA ARG A 166 20.50 10.02 4.05
C ARG A 166 20.45 8.50 4.07
N LYS A 167 19.29 7.92 4.37
CA LYS A 167 19.10 6.47 4.43
C LYS A 167 19.47 5.78 3.11
N ILE A 168 19.12 6.37 1.98
CA ILE A 168 19.45 5.82 0.66
C ILE A 168 20.96 5.87 0.40
N LEU A 169 21.62 6.98 0.74
CA LEU A 169 23.07 7.09 0.62
C LEU A 169 23.79 6.05 1.51
N ASP A 170 23.36 5.91 2.76
CA ASP A 170 23.96 4.98 3.73
C ASP A 170 23.79 3.51 3.29
N MET A 171 22.59 3.13 2.80
CA MET A 171 22.31 1.79 2.26
C MET A 171 23.19 1.42 1.07
N ASN A 172 23.81 2.39 0.40
CA ASN A 172 24.72 2.19 -0.72
C ASN A 172 26.17 2.58 -0.40
N GLY A 173 26.50 2.83 0.88
CA GLY A 173 27.86 3.09 1.34
C GLY A 173 28.38 4.51 1.09
N PHE A 174 27.52 5.48 0.80
CA PHE A 174 27.90 6.89 0.58
C PHE A 174 27.70 7.74 1.84
N THR A 175 28.24 7.31 2.98
CA THR A 175 27.99 7.94 4.29
C THR A 175 28.49 9.39 4.39
N ASP A 176 29.52 9.75 3.63
CA ASP A 176 30.11 11.10 3.67
C ASP A 176 29.39 12.11 2.76
N ASP A 177 28.44 11.65 1.94
CA ASP A 177 27.69 12.53 1.04
C ASP A 177 26.68 13.38 1.82
N GLN A 178 26.42 14.60 1.33
CA GLN A 178 25.33 15.43 1.84
C GLN A 178 23.96 14.85 1.43
N PRO A 179 22.96 14.84 2.32
CA PRO A 179 21.70 14.16 2.08
C PRO A 179 20.75 15.06 1.27
N THR A 180 21.07 15.26 0.00
CA THR A 180 20.34 16.14 -0.92
C THR A 180 19.94 15.39 -2.18
N LEU A 181 18.90 15.88 -2.86
CA LEU A 181 18.46 15.31 -4.13
C LEU A 181 19.58 15.29 -5.17
N ASP A 182 20.34 16.38 -5.33
CA ASP A 182 21.47 16.45 -6.28
C ASP A 182 22.48 15.34 -6.03
N ARG A 183 22.83 15.06 -4.77
CA ARG A 183 23.76 13.97 -4.44
C ARG A 183 23.19 12.61 -4.78
N VAL A 184 21.94 12.32 -4.39
CA VAL A 184 21.27 11.06 -4.71
C VAL A 184 21.21 10.84 -6.24
N GLN A 185 20.90 11.89 -7.01
CA GLN A 185 20.87 11.85 -8.47
C GLN A 185 22.25 11.63 -9.08
N ARG A 186 23.29 12.35 -8.64
CA ARG A 186 24.67 12.16 -9.15
C ARG A 186 25.23 10.78 -8.87
N ARG A 187 24.78 10.11 -7.80
CA ARG A 187 25.13 8.71 -7.50
C ARG A 187 24.33 7.71 -8.33
N GLY A 188 23.34 8.17 -9.11
CA GLY A 188 22.41 7.31 -9.84
C GLY A 188 21.52 6.48 -8.93
N LEU A 189 21.17 7.02 -7.75
CA LEU A 189 20.31 6.37 -6.74
C LEU A 189 18.88 6.92 -6.75
N TYR A 190 18.48 7.53 -7.88
CA TYR A 190 17.15 8.08 -8.12
C TYR A 190 16.54 7.38 -9.34
N CYS A 191 15.53 6.55 -9.11
CA CYS A 191 14.98 5.65 -10.11
C CYS A 191 13.63 6.12 -10.61
N GLU A 192 13.42 6.01 -11.92
CA GLU A 192 12.14 6.28 -12.54
C GLU A 192 11.04 5.33 -12.01
N PRO A 193 9.80 5.83 -11.86
CA PRO A 193 8.66 4.98 -11.60
C PRO A 193 8.41 4.03 -12.79
N GLN A 194 7.93 2.82 -12.51
CA GLN A 194 7.60 1.83 -13.57
C GLN A 194 6.21 1.30 -13.26
N ALA A 195 5.31 1.44 -14.24
CA ALA A 195 3.97 0.93 -14.14
C ALA A 195 3.97 -0.60 -13.99
N GLN A 196 3.27 -1.09 -12.98
CA GLN A 196 2.96 -2.49 -12.80
C GLN A 196 1.76 -2.85 -13.69
N LYS A 197 1.63 -4.14 -14.00
CA LYS A 197 0.48 -4.62 -14.76
C LYS A 197 -0.78 -4.33 -13.95
N ARG A 198 -1.79 -3.72 -14.59
CA ARG A 198 -3.15 -3.79 -14.04
C ARG A 198 -3.54 -5.27 -14.00
N GLY A 199 -4.23 -5.69 -12.94
CA GLY A 199 -4.81 -7.03 -12.88
C GLY A 199 -5.62 -7.30 -14.16
N ALA A 200 -5.88 -8.56 -14.49
CA ALA A 200 -6.67 -8.93 -15.67
C ALA A 200 -8.13 -8.46 -15.54
N GLY A 201 -8.33 -7.15 -15.69
CA GLY A 201 -9.50 -6.35 -15.41
C GLY A 201 -9.26 -4.99 -16.02
N ARG A 202 -9.56 -4.87 -17.31
CA ARG A 202 -9.44 -3.63 -18.08
C ARG A 202 -10.34 -2.56 -17.45
N ILE A 203 -9.76 -1.54 -16.84
CA ILE A 203 -10.40 -0.23 -16.68
C ILE A 203 -9.56 0.76 -17.47
N ALA A 204 -10.20 1.40 -18.45
CA ALA A 204 -9.59 2.38 -19.33
C ALA A 204 -9.00 3.55 -18.52
N PRO A 205 -7.93 4.22 -19.00
CA PRO A 205 -7.44 5.43 -18.37
C PRO A 205 -8.55 6.49 -18.29
N PRO A 206 -8.59 7.31 -17.22
CA PRO A 206 -9.55 8.41 -17.14
C PRO A 206 -9.33 9.40 -18.29
N PRO A 207 -10.38 10.06 -18.79
CA PRO A 207 -10.25 11.07 -19.83
C PRO A 207 -9.35 12.21 -19.37
N GLN A 208 -8.53 12.71 -20.30
CA GLN A 208 -7.65 13.87 -20.13
C GLN A 208 -8.46 15.15 -19.92
#